data_AF-A0A534AZX0-F1
#
_entry.id   AF-A0A534AZX0-F1
#
_cell.length_a   1.000
_cell.length_b   1.000
_cell.length_c   1.000
_cell.angle_alpha   90.00
_cell.angle_beta   90.00
_cell.angle_gamma   90.00
#
_symmetry.space_group_name_H-M   'P 1'
#
loop_
_entity.id
_entity.type
_entity.pdbx_description
1 polymer ?
#
loop_
_entity_poly.entity_id
_entity_poly.type
_entity_poly.pdbx_seq_one_letter_code
_entity_poly.pdbx_strand_id
1 'polypeptide(L)' 'PRWFMVDVQLKRRLARTITLEELRAHARKDLAGMQLLRPGNRLSITPVSEAHWKFILSLE' A
#
# COMPACT_ATOMS: atom_id res chain seq x y z
N PRO A 1 17.94 -3.13 -22.00
CA PRO A 1 18.26 -3.39 -20.57
C PRO A 1 17.10 -4.20 -19.95
N ARG A 2 17.39 -5.23 -19.15
CA ARG A 2 16.36 -6.13 -18.59
C ARG A 2 15.81 -5.70 -17.23
N TRP A 3 16.58 -4.90 -16.49
CA TRP A 3 16.25 -4.46 -15.14
C TRP A 3 16.39 -2.94 -15.05
N PHE A 4 15.49 -2.33 -14.29
CA PHE A 4 15.48 -0.91 -14.00
C PHE A 4 15.46 -0.73 -12.48
N MET A 5 16.16 0.30 -12.01
CA MET A 5 16.24 0.70 -10.61
C MET A 5 15.88 2.19 -10.52
N VAL A 6 15.26 2.58 -9.41
CA VAL A 6 14.93 3.97 -9.11
C VAL A 6 15.47 4.32 -7.73
N ASP A 7 15.98 5.54 -7.61
CA ASP A 7 16.39 6.10 -6.33
C ASP A 7 15.18 6.69 -5.60
N VAL A 8 15.11 6.44 -4.30
CA VAL A 8 14.06 6.97 -3.42
C VAL A 8 14.70 7.64 -2.20
N GLN A 9 14.03 8.67 -1.68
CA GLN A 9 14.47 9.39 -0.49
C GLN A 9 13.39 9.31 0.60
N LEU A 10 13.83 9.29 1.86
CA LEU A 10 12.93 9.31 3.00
C LEU A 10 12.18 10.64 3.04
N LYS A 11 10.85 10.60 2.93
CA LYS A 11 10.00 11.80 3.08
C LYS A 11 9.59 12.05 4.53
N ARG A 12 9.02 11.04 5.18
CA ARG A 12 8.65 11.05 6.59
C ARG A 12 8.43 9.63 7.11
N ARG A 13 8.37 9.48 8.43
CA ARG A 13 7.89 8.25 9.09
C ARG A 13 6.39 8.37 9.34
N LEU A 14 5.73 7.22 9.41
CA LEU A 14 4.35 7.17 9.90
C LEU A 14 4.33 7.38 11.43
N ALA A 15 3.22 7.89 11.97
CA ALA A 15 3.07 8.09 13.42
C ALA A 15 3.08 6.76 14.18
N ARG A 16 2.56 5.71 13.53
CA ARG A 16 2.58 4.33 14.00
C ARG A 16 2.72 3.36 12.82
N THR A 17 3.04 2.11 13.12
CA THR A 17 2.98 1.05 12.11
C THR A 17 1.53 0.71 11.79
N ILE A 18 1.16 0.78 10.51
CA ILE A 18 -0.10 0.24 9.99
C ILE A 18 0.18 -1.19 9.53
N THR A 19 -0.45 -2.18 10.17
CA THR A 19 -0.13 -3.59 9.90
C THR A 19 -0.87 -4.12 8.68
N LEU A 20 -0.37 -5.21 8.08
CA LEU A 20 -1.07 -5.86 6.98
C LEU A 20 -2.44 -6.41 7.41
N GLU A 21 -2.57 -6.88 8.65
CA GLU A 21 -3.83 -7.38 9.21
C GLU A 21 -4.87 -6.25 9.31
N GLU A 22 -4.46 -5.08 9.79
CA GLU A 22 -5.31 -3.89 9.83
C GLU A 22 -5.78 -3.51 8.43
N LEU A 23 -4.89 -3.44 7.43
CA LEU A 23 -5.28 -3.17 6.04
C LEU A 23 -6.26 -4.22 5.49
N ARG A 24 -6.09 -5.51 5.87
CA ARG A 24 -7.00 -6.58 5.46
C ARG A 24 -8.40 -6.41 6.02
N ALA A 25 -8.56 -5.82 7.21
CA ALA A 25 -9.88 -5.53 7.78
C ALA A 25 -10.68 -4.54 6.89
N HIS A 26 -9.99 -3.67 6.16
CA HIS A 26 -10.59 -2.68 5.25
C HIS A 26 -10.68 -3.15 3.78
N ALA A 27 -10.18 -4.35 3.46
CA ALA A 27 -10.07 -4.86 2.08
C ALA A 27 -11.40 -4.96 1.33
N ARG A 28 -12.52 -5.10 2.04
CA ARG A 28 -13.86 -5.22 1.44
C ARG A 28 -14.58 -3.88 1.29
N LYS A 29 -14.03 -2.79 1.82
CA LYS A 29 -14.63 -1.45 1.83
C LYS A 29 -13.64 -0.43 1.26
N ASP A 30 -12.98 0.32 2.12
CA ASP A 30 -12.13 1.47 1.76
C ASP A 30 -10.93 1.08 0.89
N LEU A 31 -10.44 -0.15 1.02
CA LEU A 31 -9.34 -0.71 0.24
C LEU A 31 -9.80 -1.73 -0.81
N ALA A 32 -11.08 -1.68 -1.20
CA ALA A 32 -11.61 -2.55 -2.24
C ALA A 32 -10.79 -2.44 -3.54
N GLY A 33 -10.42 -3.60 -4.08
CA GLY A 33 -9.67 -3.71 -5.33
C GLY A 33 -8.16 -3.45 -5.23
N MET A 34 -7.63 -3.03 -4.08
CA MET A 34 -6.21 -2.77 -3.87
C MET A 34 -5.36 -4.01 -4.16
N GLN A 35 -4.37 -3.89 -5.05
CA GLN A 35 -3.60 -5.03 -5.56
C GLN A 35 -2.80 -5.75 -4.47
N LEU A 36 -2.27 -4.98 -3.50
CA LEU A 36 -1.53 -5.50 -2.35
C LEU A 36 -2.33 -6.56 -1.55
N LEU A 37 -3.66 -6.39 -1.45
CA LEU A 37 -4.51 -7.21 -0.59
C LEU A 37 -5.09 -8.44 -1.30
N ARG A 38 -4.88 -8.57 -2.62
CA ARG A 38 -5.40 -9.69 -3.40
C ARG A 38 -4.75 -11.01 -2.98
N PRO A 39 -5.51 -12.11 -2.84
CA PRO A 39 -4.95 -13.44 -2.59
C PRO A 39 -3.90 -13.80 -3.65
N GLY A 40 -2.76 -14.34 -3.21
CA GLY A 40 -1.72 -14.78 -4.13
C GLY A 40 -0.88 -13.67 -4.79
N ASN A 41 -1.07 -12.39 -4.45
CA ASN A 41 -0.22 -11.33 -4.97
C ASN A 41 1.26 -11.58 -4.59
N ARG A 42 2.16 -11.49 -5.58
CA ARG A 42 3.62 -11.65 -5.45
C ARG A 42 4.39 -10.47 -6.04
N LEU A 43 3.70 -9.39 -6.41
CA LEU A 43 4.32 -8.18 -6.92
C LEU A 43 4.88 -7.35 -5.78
N SER A 44 6.14 -6.97 -5.87
CA SER A 44 6.82 -6.07 -4.93
C SER A 44 6.57 -4.60 -5.23
N ILE A 45 6.16 -4.26 -6.46
CA ILE A 45 5.80 -2.91 -6.89
C ILE A 45 4.36 -2.96 -7.40
N THR A 46 3.48 -2.17 -6.79
CA THR A 46 2.06 -2.12 -7.15
C THR A 46 1.57 -0.67 -7.18
N PRO A 47 0.74 -0.28 -8.15
CA PRO A 47 0.10 1.02 -8.15
C PRO A 47 -0.87 1.15 -6.96
N VAL A 48 -0.99 2.36 -6.42
CA VAL A 48 -1.93 2.70 -5.35
C VAL A 48 -2.80 3.85 -5.86
N SER A 49 -4.13 3.72 -5.74
CA SER A 49 -5.05 4.79 -6.11
C SER A 49 -4.99 5.94 -5.10
N GLU A 50 -5.35 7.15 -5.52
CA GLU A 50 -5.39 8.30 -4.62
C GLU A 50 -6.36 8.08 -3.44
N ALA A 51 -7.50 7.44 -3.68
CA ALA A 51 -8.47 7.11 -2.64
C ALA A 51 -7.89 6.13 -1.61
N HIS A 52 -7.23 5.05 -2.06
CA HIS A 52 -6.54 4.11 -1.17
C HIS A 52 -5.43 4.81 -0.38
N TRP A 53 -4.65 5.66 -1.02
CA TRP A 53 -3.57 6.41 -0.38
C TRP A 53 -4.10 7.31 0.75
N LYS A 54 -5.12 8.14 0.46
CA LYS A 54 -5.76 9.02 1.45
C LYS A 54 -6.33 8.23 2.62
N PHE A 55 -6.97 7.09 2.36
CA PHE A 55 -7.51 6.24 3.41
C PHE A 55 -6.41 5.66 4.30
N ILE A 56 -5.35 5.09 3.73
CA ILE A 56 -4.22 4.55 4.50
C ILE A 56 -3.60 5.62 5.40
N LEU A 57 -3.44 6.84 4.88
CA LEU A 57 -2.92 7.96 5.67
C LEU A 57 -3.88 8.45 6.77
N SER A 58 -5.17 8.12 6.68
CA SER A 58 -6.14 8.47 7.75
C SER A 58 -6.13 7.49 8.91
N LEU A 59 -5.45 6.34 8.79
CA LEU A 59 -5.33 5.34 9.85
C LEU A 59 -4.26 5.70 10.89
N GLU A 60 -3.25 6.48 10.52
CA GLU A 60 -2.15 6.84 11.44
C GLU A 60 -2.47 8.01 12.37
#